data_AF-A0A6A4X036-F1
#
_entry.id   AF-A0A6A4X036-F1
#
_cell.length_a   1.000
_cell.length_b   1.000
_cell.length_c   1.000
_cell.angle_alpha   90.00
_cell.angle_beta   90.00
_cell.angle_gamma   90.00
#
_symmetry.space_group_name_H-M   'P 1'
#
loop_
_entity.id
_entity.type
_entity.pdbx_description
1 polymer ?
#
loop_
_entity_poly.entity_id
_entity_poly.type
_entity_poly.pdbx_seq_one_letter_code
_entity_poly.pdbx_strand_id
1 'polypeptide(L)' 'MEIKAAIMLAMKVMSKTLDVTKLAADKIELAVLSRGQGKTSLRILPEKEVTGYITLHEKEEAKAEEEKKKEKDGKASSSK' A
#
# COMPACT_ATOMS: atom_id res chain seq x y z
N MET A 1 -12.07 -0.61 10.36
CA MET A 1 -10.84 -0.73 9.56
C MET A 1 -9.80 -1.48 10.38
N GLU A 2 -9.20 -2.51 9.82
CA GLU A 2 -7.99 -3.10 10.42
C GLU A 2 -6.79 -2.18 10.18
N ILE A 3 -5.87 -2.12 11.15
CA ILE A 3 -4.66 -1.27 11.07
C ILE A 3 -3.83 -1.60 9.82
N LYS A 4 -3.75 -2.89 9.44
CA LYS A 4 -3.03 -3.32 8.22
C LYS A 4 -3.65 -2.72 6.95
N ALA A 5 -4.98 -2.76 6.81
CA ALA A 5 -5.65 -2.18 5.66
C ALA A 5 -5.45 -0.65 5.59
N ALA A 6 -5.43 0.03 6.73
CA ALA A 6 -5.14 1.46 6.79
C ALA A 6 -3.69 1.77 6.36
N ILE A 7 -2.71 0.97 6.78
CA ILE A 7 -1.31 1.12 6.37
C ILE A 7 -1.16 0.91 4.86
N MET A 8 -1.79 -0.12 4.29
CA MET A 8 -1.75 -0.38 2.85
C MET A 8 -2.39 0.75 2.04
N LEU A 9 -3.52 1.30 2.53
CA LEU A 9 -4.14 2.46 1.89
C LEU A 9 -3.22 3.69 1.95
N ALA A 10 -2.54 3.92 3.07
CA ALA A 10 -1.58 5.00 3.21
C ALA A 10 -0.40 4.84 2.23
N MET A 11 0.13 3.61 2.05
CA MET A 11 1.18 3.33 1.06
C MET A 11 0.72 3.72 -0.35
N LYS A 12 -0.50 3.32 -0.74
CA LYS A 12 -1.09 3.65 -2.04
C LYS A 12 -1.33 5.14 -2.25
N VAL A 13 -1.69 5.88 -1.21
CA VAL A 13 -1.82 7.34 -1.31
C VAL A 13 -0.43 7.94 -1.53
N MET A 14 0.55 7.57 -0.70
CA MET A 14 1.90 8.07 -0.79
C MET A 14 2.58 7.75 -2.13
N SER A 15 2.38 6.56 -2.71
CA SER A 15 2.94 6.21 -4.02
C SER A 15 2.40 7.08 -5.16
N LYS A 16 1.23 7.71 -4.97
CA LYS A 16 0.57 8.56 -5.97
C LYS A 16 0.77 10.04 -5.73
N THR A 17 1.12 10.44 -4.50
CA THR A 17 1.21 11.84 -4.10
C THR A 17 2.64 12.32 -3.91
N LEU A 18 3.56 11.42 -3.58
CA LEU A 18 4.98 11.75 -3.50
C LEU A 18 5.57 11.75 -4.91
N ASP A 19 6.34 12.78 -5.24
CA ASP A 19 7.07 12.89 -6.50
C ASP A 19 8.35 12.03 -6.44
N VAL A 20 8.16 10.73 -6.21
CA VAL A 20 9.21 9.72 -6.17
C VAL A 20 8.82 8.59 -7.10
N THR A 21 9.77 8.10 -7.89
CA THR A 21 9.54 7.01 -8.85
C THR A 21 9.23 5.69 -8.15
N LYS A 22 9.71 5.51 -6.92
CA LYS A 22 9.50 4.33 -6.09
C LYS A 22 9.49 4.71 -4.61
N LEU A 23 8.57 4.13 -3.84
CA LEU A 23 8.60 4.27 -2.39
C LEU A 23 9.84 3.55 -1.83
N ALA A 24 10.58 4.24 -0.99
CA ALA A 24 11.75 3.70 -0.30
C ALA A 24 11.63 4.00 1.19
N ALA A 25 12.11 3.08 2.03
CA ALA A 25 11.93 3.16 3.48
C ALA A 25 12.70 4.32 4.14
N ASP A 26 13.71 4.86 3.46
CA ASP A 26 14.45 6.07 3.87
C ASP A 26 13.70 7.38 3.54
N LYS A 27 12.64 7.32 2.71
CA LYS A 27 11.85 8.48 2.29
C LYS A 27 10.56 8.66 3.08
N ILE A 28 10.16 7.66 3.87
CA ILE A 28 8.89 7.67 4.60
C ILE A 28 9.09 7.20 6.04
N GLU A 29 8.43 7.88 6.97
CA GLU A 29 8.30 7.42 8.35
C GLU A 29 6.82 7.12 8.63
N LEU A 30 6.56 6.02 9.34
CA LEU A 30 5.21 5.59 9.70
C LEU A 30 5.10 5.43 11.20
N ALA A 31 4.08 6.02 11.79
CA ALA A 31 3.71 5.79 13.17
C ALA A 31 2.23 5.40 13.27
N VAL A 32 1.93 4.44 14.13
CA VAL A 32 0.56 4.04 14.46
C VAL A 32 0.26 4.47 15.88
N LEU A 33 -0.72 5.36 15.99
CA LEU A 33 -1.36 5.70 17.25
C LEU A 33 -2.65 4.91 17.36
N SER A 34 -2.76 4.04 18.36
CA SER A 34 -3.99 3.29 18.62
C SER A 34 -4.36 3.33 20.09
N ARG A 35 -5.64 3.09 20.38
CA ARG A 35 -6.14 2.93 21.75
C ARG A 35 -6.67 1.52 21.90
N GLY A 36 -6.16 0.77 22.87
CA GLY A 36 -6.56 -0.61 23.17
C GLY A 36 -6.49 -0.86 24.66
N GLN A 37 -7.47 -1.60 25.21
CA GLN A 37 -7.54 -1.94 26.64
C GLN A 37 -7.43 -0.71 27.57
N GLY A 38 -8.07 0.41 27.19
CA GLY A 38 -8.05 1.66 27.95
C GLY A 38 -6.72 2.43 27.92
N LYS A 39 -5.69 1.94 27.20
CA LYS A 39 -4.39 2.58 27.06
C LYS A 39 -4.17 3.09 25.64
N THR A 40 -3.49 4.22 25.52
CA THR A 40 -3.03 4.75 24.24
C THR A 40 -1.61 4.26 23.99
N SER A 41 -1.39 3.67 22.81
CA SER A 41 -0.09 3.17 22.37
C SER A 41 0.32 3.89 21.10
N LEU A 42 1.48 4.55 21.15
CA LEU A 42 2.16 5.10 19.98
C LEU A 42 3.31 4.17 19.62
N ARG A 43 3.39 3.77 18.34
CA ARG A 43 4.47 2.94 17.83
C ARG A 43 4.96 3.50 16.51
N ILE A 44 6.24 3.87 16.47
CA ILE A 44 6.95 4.14 15.22
C ILE A 44 7.32 2.78 14.61
N LEU A 45 7.01 2.58 13.34
CA LEU A 45 7.31 1.34 12.65
C LEU A 45 8.80 1.29 12.32
N PRO A 46 9.50 0.18 12.62
CA PRO A 46 10.89 0.03 12.23
C PRO A 46 11.01 -0.09 10.71
N GLU A 47 12.14 0.33 10.16
CA GLU A 47 12.44 0.31 8.72
C GLU A 47 12.12 -1.04 8.07
N LYS A 48 12.46 -2.15 8.74
CA LYS A 48 12.17 -3.50 8.26
C LYS A 48 10.67 -3.75 8.01
N GLU A 49 9.79 -3.21 8.85
CA GLU A 49 8.34 -3.33 8.66
C GLU A 49 7.86 -2.43 7.54
N VAL A 50 8.37 -1.21 7.46
CA VAL A 50 8.06 -0.25 6.38
C VAL A 50 8.44 -0.86 5.02
N THR A 51 9.64 -1.41 4.88
CA THR A 51 10.10 -2.12 3.68
C THR A 51 9.20 -3.30 3.33
N GLY A 52 8.71 -4.02 4.35
CA GLY A 52 7.73 -5.09 4.17
C GLY A 52 6.42 -4.60 3.55
N TYR A 53 5.87 -3.50 4.04
CA TYR A 53 4.64 -2.89 3.51
C TYR A 53 4.83 -2.31 2.10
N ILE A 54 5.97 -1.69 1.81
CA ILE A 54 6.33 -1.23 0.46
C ILE A 54 6.34 -2.42 -0.53
N THR A 55 7.00 -3.51 -0.15
CA THR A 55 7.07 -4.73 -0.98
C THR A 55 5.68 -5.34 -1.22
N LEU A 56 4.79 -5.31 -0.22
CA LEU A 56 3.42 -5.78 -0.37
C LEU A 56 2.63 -4.88 -1.31
N HIS A 57 2.77 -3.55 -1.19
CA HIS A 57 2.12 -2.57 -2.06
C HIS A 57 2.53 -2.77 -3.52
N GLU A 58 3.84 -2.95 -3.80
CA GLU A 58 4.34 -3.22 -5.15
C GLU A 58 3.75 -4.50 -5.76
N LYS A 59 3.63 -5.58 -4.97
CA LYS A 59 3.01 -6.83 -5.41
C LYS A 59 1.52 -6.66 -5.70
N GLU A 60 0.81 -5.88 -4.90
CA GLU A 60 -0.62 -5.62 -5.11
C GLU A 60 -0.86 -4.73 -6.34
N GLU A 61 -0.01 -3.71 -6.58
CA GLU A 61 -0.11 -2.90 -7.78
C GLU A 61 0.20 -3.70 -9.04
N ALA A 62 1.23 -4.55 -9.03
CA ALA A 62 1.53 -5.42 -10.18
C ALA A 62 0.35 -6.34 -10.53
N LYS A 63 -0.28 -6.96 -9.52
CA LYS A 63 -1.48 -7.80 -9.72
C LYS A 63 -2.66 -7.00 -10.27
N ALA A 64 -2.92 -5.82 -9.70
CA ALA A 64 -4.01 -4.96 -10.15
C ALA A 64 -3.81 -4.45 -11.58
N GLU A 65 -2.56 -4.22 -12.01
CA GLU A 65 -2.25 -3.87 -13.39
C GLU A 65 -2.43 -5.05 -14.36
N GLU A 66 -2.03 -6.26 -13.96
CA GLU A 66 -2.25 -7.48 -14.75
C GLU A 66 -3.74 -7.79 -14.93
N GLU A 67 -4.53 -7.65 -13.87
CA GLU A 67 -5.99 -7.83 -13.92
C GLU A 67 -6.64 -6.80 -14.84
N LYS A 68 -6.26 -5.52 -14.74
CA LYS A 68 -6.75 -4.48 -15.65
C LYS A 68 -6.38 -4.72 -17.12
N LYS A 69 -5.22 -5.33 -17.40
CA LYS A 69 -4.84 -5.71 -18.76
C LYS A 69 -5.72 -6.85 -19.28
N LYS A 70 -5.91 -7.91 -18.48
CA LYS A 70 -6.79 -9.04 -18.83
C LYS A 70 -8.25 -8.64 -19.03
N GLU A 71 -8.77 -7.72 -18.21
CA GLU A 71 -10.13 -7.18 -18.38
C GLU A 71 -10.28 -6.34 -19.65
N LYS A 72 -9.25 -5.55 -20.01
CA LYS A 72 -9.27 -4.76 -21.26
C LYS A 72 -9.20 -5.66 -22.50
N ASP A 73 -8.39 -6.71 -22.47
CA ASP A 73 -8.28 -7.67 -23.59
C ASP A 73 -9.52 -8.57 -23.70
N GLY A 74 -10.15 -8.94 -22.59
CA GLY A 74 -11.40 -9.72 -22.57
C GLY A 74 -12.64 -8.94 -23.05
N LYS A 75 -12.63 -7.61 -22.96
CA LYS A 75 -13.75 -6.77 -23.43
C LYS A 75 -13.68 -6.46 -24.94
N ALA A 76 -12.51 -6.66 -25.58
CA ALA A 76 -12.33 -6.46 -27.01
C ALA A 76 -12.77 -7.67 -27.86
N SER A 77 -12.90 -8.86 -27.28
CA SER A 77 -13.25 -10.11 -28.00
C SER A 77 -14.74 -10.48 -27.95
N SER A 78 -15.57 -9.78 -27.16
CA SER A 78 -17.01 -10.07 -27.03
C SER A 78 -17.94 -9.10 -27.80
N SER A 79 -17.38 -8.20 -28.62
CA SER A 79 -18.15 -7.20 -29.37
C SER A 79 -17.98 -7.29 -30.90
N LYS A 80 -17.72 -8.50 -31.45
CA LYS A 80 -17.65 -8.72 -32.90
C LYS A 80 -18.66 -9.76 -33.36
#